data_AF-A0A949VDI2-F1
#
_entry.id   AF-A0A949VDI2-F1
#
_cell.length_a   1.000
_cell.length_b   1.000
_cell.length_c   1.000
_cell.angle_alpha   90.00
_cell.angle_beta   90.00
_cell.angle_gamma   90.00
#
_symmetry.space_group_name_H-M   'P 1'
#
loop_
_entity.id
_entity.type
_entity.pdbx_description
1 polymer ?
#
loop_
_entity_poly.entity_id
_entity_poly.type
_entity_poly.pdbx_seq_one_letter_code
_entity_poly.pdbx_strand_id
1 'polypeptide(L)'
;MEGYEGLSSAWMEQMTLLSSIIGGFSLAIAVEFLAGEKKQRVAGPLIGIFILAASLLLIATSVGSQIVVKMAIVENVEIAKIPPHLLENMPTAARFVSTFYYIGLGMFVAGLGLAGWMRNKTLGIVTTVIAIVGGGFIIALMLTIR
;
A
#
# COMPACT_ATOMS: atom_id res chain seq x y z
N MET A 1 -4.35 25.69 -16.74
CA MET A 1 -3.78 24.38 -16.36
C MET A 1 -3.85 24.14 -14.84
N GLU A 2 -4.72 24.84 -14.10
CA GLU A 2 -4.82 24.73 -12.63
C GLU A 2 -5.60 23.50 -12.12
N GLY A 3 -6.42 22.86 -12.96
CA GLY A 3 -7.26 21.73 -12.52
C GLY A 3 -6.56 20.36 -12.40
N TYR A 4 -5.38 20.19 -13.02
CA TYR A 4 -4.67 18.91 -13.03
C TYR A 4 -3.69 18.74 -11.86
N GLU A 5 -3.19 19.84 -11.28
CA GLU A 5 -2.21 19.79 -10.17
C GLU A 5 -2.87 19.42 -8.84
N GLY A 6 -4.08 19.93 -8.56
CA GLY A 6 -4.81 19.63 -7.32
C GLY A 6 -5.34 18.19 -7.20
N LEU A 7 -5.59 17.51 -8.33
CA LEU A 7 -6.03 16.11 -8.32
C LEU A 7 -4.86 15.15 -8.04
N SER A 8 -3.65 15.53 -8.47
CA SER A 8 -2.42 14.75 -8.29
C SER A 8 -1.95 14.75 -6.83
N SER A 9 -2.01 15.90 -6.14
CA SER A 9 -1.57 16.02 -4.74
C SER A 9 -2.51 15.27 -3.78
N ALA A 10 -3.82 15.49 -3.88
CA ALA A 10 -4.80 14.86 -3.00
C ALA A 10 -4.78 13.32 -3.09
N TRP A 11 -4.58 12.75 -4.28
CA TRP A 11 -4.47 11.31 -4.43
C TRP A 11 -3.20 10.75 -3.79
N MET A 12 -2.07 11.43 -3.94
CA MET A 12 -0.81 11.06 -3.28
C MET A 12 -0.90 11.13 -1.75
N GLU A 13 -1.59 12.13 -1.21
CA GLU A 13 -1.88 12.25 0.23
C GLU A 13 -2.70 11.05 0.73
N GLN A 14 -3.81 10.75 0.06
CA GLN A 14 -4.67 9.62 0.42
C GLN A 14 -3.93 8.28 0.35
N MET A 15 -3.16 8.06 -0.71
CA MET A 15 -2.35 6.84 -0.84
C MET A 15 -1.31 6.73 0.27
N THR A 16 -0.62 7.82 0.60
CA THR A 16 0.38 7.85 1.67
C THR A 16 -0.27 7.52 3.02
N LEU A 17 -1.43 8.12 3.30
CA LEU A 17 -2.20 7.86 4.52
C LEU A 17 -2.66 6.41 4.59
N LEU A 18 -3.29 5.88 3.54
CA LEU A 18 -3.76 4.49 3.51
C LEU A 18 -2.59 3.50 3.62
N SER A 19 -1.47 3.78 2.96
CA SER A 19 -0.26 2.98 3.06
C SER A 19 0.21 2.88 4.52
N SER A 20 0.19 3.99 5.27
CA SER A 20 0.65 4.00 6.66
C SER A 20 -0.22 3.13 7.57
N ILE A 21 -1.55 3.23 7.39
CA ILE A 21 -2.54 2.52 8.19
C ILE A 21 -2.46 1.02 7.89
N ILE A 22 -2.54 0.65 6.62
CA ILE A 22 -2.54 -0.75 6.19
C ILE A 22 -1.17 -1.39 6.47
N GLY A 23 -0.07 -0.64 6.31
CA GLY A 23 1.27 -1.09 6.67
C GLY A 23 1.41 -1.40 8.16
N GLY A 24 0.91 -0.51 9.02
CA GLY A 24 0.87 -0.73 10.47
C GLY A 24 0.02 -1.94 10.87
N PHE A 25 -1.17 -2.08 10.28
CA PHE A 25 -2.02 -3.26 10.51
C PHE A 25 -1.37 -4.56 10.04
N SER A 26 -0.71 -4.54 8.88
CA SER A 26 0.02 -5.69 8.34
C SER A 26 1.11 -6.14 9.32
N LEU A 27 1.87 -5.19 9.86
CA LEU A 27 2.92 -5.48 10.84
C LEU A 27 2.34 -6.05 12.14
N ALA A 28 1.25 -5.47 12.64
CA ALA A 28 0.58 -5.96 13.85
C ALA A 28 0.12 -7.42 13.70
N ILE A 29 -0.47 -7.77 12.56
CA ILE A 29 -0.88 -9.16 12.25
C ILE A 29 0.32 -10.09 12.19
N ALA A 30 1.41 -9.67 11.55
CA ALA A 30 2.64 -10.47 11.49
C ALA A 30 3.21 -10.75 12.89
N VAL A 31 3.25 -9.74 13.76
CA VAL A 31 3.71 -9.87 15.15
C VAL A 31 2.80 -10.81 15.94
N GLU A 32 1.48 -10.69 15.79
CA GLU A 32 0.51 -11.57 16.44
C GLU A 32 0.75 -13.05 16.04
N PHE A 33 1.02 -13.31 14.77
CA PHE A 33 1.31 -14.67 14.31
C PHE A 33 2.68 -15.17 14.75
N LEU A 34 3.67 -14.29 14.88
CA LEU A 34 4.99 -14.62 15.44
C LEU A 34 4.91 -14.97 16.93
N ALA A 35 4.04 -14.27 17.68
CA ALA A 35 3.84 -14.51 19.11
C ALA A 35 2.98 -15.76 19.39
N GLY A 36 2.18 -16.20 18.41
CA GLY A 36 1.32 -17.37 18.56
C GLY A 36 2.09 -18.70 18.59
N GLU A 37 1.79 -19.56 19.56
CA GLU A 37 2.44 -20.89 19.71
C GLU A 37 1.96 -21.95 18.69
N LYS A 38 0.98 -21.62 17.83
CA LYS A 38 0.35 -22.61 16.95
C LYS A 38 1.20 -22.92 15.72
N LYS A 39 1.83 -24.10 15.73
CA LYS A 39 2.55 -24.71 14.58
C LYS A 39 1.62 -25.20 13.46
N GLN A 40 0.85 -24.30 12.85
CA GLN A 40 0.17 -24.63 11.60
C GLN A 40 1.10 -24.39 10.41
N ARG A 41 1.09 -25.30 9.42
CA ARG A 41 1.95 -25.20 8.22
C ARG A 41 1.78 -23.89 7.45
N VAL A 42 0.62 -23.25 7.56
CA VAL A 42 0.29 -22.00 6.85
C VAL A 42 0.82 -20.75 7.56
N ALA A 43 1.20 -20.85 8.85
CA ALA A 43 1.58 -19.70 9.66
C ALA A 43 2.87 -19.02 9.17
N GLY A 44 3.90 -19.80 8.82
CA GLY A 44 5.17 -19.25 8.32
C GLY A 44 5.02 -18.40 7.04
N PRO A 45 4.39 -18.95 5.97
CA PRO A 45 4.09 -18.18 4.77
C PRO A 45 3.23 -16.93 5.03
N LEU A 46 2.23 -17.03 5.92
CA LEU A 46 1.37 -15.91 6.30
C LEU A 46 2.16 -14.77 6.96
N ILE A 47 3.04 -15.09 7.90
CA ILE A 47 3.93 -14.11 8.54
C ILE A 47 4.78 -13.41 7.46
N GLY A 48 5.40 -14.18 6.56
CA GLY A 48 6.21 -13.63 5.48
C GLY A 48 5.42 -12.68 4.57
N ILE A 49 4.20 -13.05 4.19
CA ILE A 49 3.32 -12.22 3.36
C ILE A 49 2.98 -10.90 4.06
N PHE A 50 2.60 -10.94 5.34
CA PHE A 50 2.26 -9.73 6.08
C PHE A 50 3.46 -8.83 6.37
N ILE A 51 4.65 -9.39 6.61
CA ILE A 51 5.90 -8.60 6.74
C ILE A 51 6.24 -7.92 5.42
N LEU A 52 6.14 -8.64 4.29
CA LEU A 52 6.39 -8.08 2.96
C LEU A 52 5.38 -6.98 2.63
N ALA A 53 4.08 -7.21 2.90
CA ALA A 53 3.03 -6.20 2.73
C ALA A 53 3.33 -4.95 3.57
N ALA A 54 3.64 -5.13 4.85
CA ALA A 54 4.00 -4.03 5.75
C ALA A 54 5.21 -3.24 5.22
N SER A 55 6.27 -3.93 4.82
CA SER A 55 7.50 -3.31 4.32
C SER A 55 7.24 -2.47 3.06
N LEU A 56 6.52 -3.01 2.08
CA LEU A 56 6.20 -2.29 0.85
C LEU A 56 5.33 -1.06 1.12
N LEU A 57 4.33 -1.18 1.98
CA LEU A 57 3.43 -0.08 2.34
C LEU A 57 4.13 1.00 3.19
N LEU A 58 5.03 0.62 4.09
CA LEU A 58 5.82 1.59 4.86
C LEU A 58 6.85 2.30 3.99
N ILE A 59 7.44 1.64 2.99
CA ILE A 59 8.28 2.29 1.98
C ILE A 59 7.44 3.30 1.17
N ALA A 60 6.26 2.89 0.70
CA ALA A 60 5.34 3.79 -0.01
C ALA A 60 4.96 5.01 0.85
N THR A 61 4.70 4.81 2.15
CA THR A 61 4.43 5.88 3.11
C THR A 61 5.61 6.83 3.28
N SER A 62 6.81 6.28 3.48
CA SER A 62 8.02 7.07 3.73
C SER A 62 8.37 7.94 2.51
N VAL A 63 8.37 7.36 1.31
CA VAL A 63 8.64 8.11 0.08
C VAL A 63 7.47 9.06 -0.24
N GLY A 64 6.22 8.60 -0.12
CA GLY A 64 5.03 9.39 -0.38
C GLY A 64 4.95 10.65 0.49
N SER A 65 5.22 10.53 1.79
CA SER A 65 5.24 11.68 2.71
C SER A 65 6.27 12.74 2.33
N GLN A 66 7.45 12.34 1.88
CA GLN A 66 8.47 13.27 1.38
C GLN A 66 8.01 14.00 0.12
N ILE A 67 7.30 13.31 -0.79
CA ILE A 67 6.75 13.92 -1.99
C ILE A 67 5.65 14.92 -1.62
N VAL A 68 4.70 14.53 -0.76
CA VAL A 68 3.60 15.40 -0.30
C VAL A 68 4.15 16.68 0.34
N VAL A 69 5.13 16.56 1.24
CA VAL A 69 5.77 17.72 1.86
C VAL A 69 6.43 18.63 0.82
N LYS A 70 7.12 18.06 -0.18
CA LYS A 70 7.72 18.84 -1.26
C LYS A 70 6.67 19.54 -2.11
N MET A 71 5.55 18.89 -2.44
CA MET A 71 4.44 19.50 -3.18
C MET A 71 3.83 20.67 -2.39
N ALA A 72 3.59 20.49 -1.09
CA ALA A 72 3.05 21.56 -0.24
C ALA A 72 4.00 22.77 -0.14
N ILE A 73 5.33 22.55 -0.13
CA ILE A 73 6.30 23.65 -0.17
C ILE A 73 6.26 24.37 -1.53
N VAL A 74 6.17 23.63 -2.63
CA VAL A 74 6.09 24.16 -4.00
C VAL A 74 4.83 25.03 -4.18
N GLU A 75 3.69 24.60 -3.67
CA GLU A 75 2.41 25.33 -3.77
C GLU A 75 2.45 26.67 -3.02
N ASN A 76 3.24 26.76 -1.94
CA ASN A 76 3.38 27.95 -1.11
C ASN A 76 4.54 28.89 -1.55
N VAL A 77 5.33 28.51 -2.55
CA VAL A 77 6.49 29.29 -3.03
C VAL A 77 6.28 29.63 -4.51
N GLU A 78 6.40 30.91 -4.89
CA GLU A 78 6.36 31.30 -6.30
C GLU A 78 7.30 30.41 -7.13
N ILE A 79 6.72 29.68 -8.10
CA ILE A 79 7.35 28.62 -8.91
C ILE A 79 8.69 29.07 -9.53
N ALA A 80 8.87 30.38 -9.74
CA ALA A 80 10.10 31.01 -10.24
C ALA A 80 11.36 30.75 -9.39
N LYS A 81 11.26 30.33 -8.13
CA LYS A 81 12.41 30.07 -7.24
C LYS A 81 12.77 28.61 -7.06
N ILE A 82 12.04 27.68 -7.69
CA ILE A 82 12.21 26.25 -7.44
C ILE A 82 13.24 25.69 -8.43
N PRO A 83 14.34 25.09 -7.95
CA PRO A 83 15.33 24.48 -8.83
C PRO A 83 14.69 23.41 -9.75
N PRO A 84 14.88 23.46 -11.07
CA PRO A 84 14.24 22.53 -12.03
C PRO A 84 14.55 21.05 -11.75
N HIS A 85 15.73 20.75 -11.20
CA HIS A 85 16.15 19.39 -10.87
C HIS A 85 15.30 18.73 -9.76
N LEU A 86 14.55 19.51 -8.97
CA LEU A 86 13.64 18.98 -7.95
C LEU A 86 12.31 18.49 -8.55
N LEU A 87 11.90 19.03 -9.69
CA LEU A 87 10.65 18.70 -10.38
C LEU A 87 10.83 17.54 -11.38
N GLU A 88 12.04 17.37 -11.92
CA GLU A 88 12.33 16.39 -12.97
C GLU A 88 12.11 14.93 -12.54
N ASN A 89 12.29 14.62 -11.25
CA ASN A 89 12.16 13.26 -10.72
C ASN A 89 10.79 12.96 -10.08
N MET A 90 9.90 13.95 -9.95
CA MET A 90 8.58 13.77 -9.31
C MET A 90 7.70 12.70 -9.97
N PRO A 91 7.56 12.64 -11.31
CA PRO A 91 6.72 11.63 -11.97
C PRO A 91 7.21 10.20 -11.71
N THR A 92 8.52 10.00 -11.65
CA THR A 92 9.15 8.70 -11.37
C THR A 92 8.91 8.27 -9.93
N ALA A 93 9.06 9.20 -8.98
CA ALA A 93 8.84 8.93 -7.57
C ALA A 93 7.36 8.64 -7.26
N ALA A 94 6.42 9.36 -7.89
CA ALA A 94 4.98 9.10 -7.76
C ALA A 94 4.62 7.70 -8.29
N ARG A 95 5.10 7.32 -9.48
CA ARG A 95 4.92 5.96 -10.03
C ARG A 95 5.50 4.88 -9.12
N PHE A 96 6.65 5.16 -8.49
CA PHE A 96 7.27 4.26 -7.53
C PHE A 96 6.35 4.04 -6.32
N VAL A 97 5.87 5.12 -5.69
CA VAL A 97 4.94 5.02 -4.55
C VAL A 97 3.68 4.25 -4.92
N SER A 98 3.08 4.54 -6.07
CA SER A 98 1.88 3.82 -6.52
C SER A 98 2.14 2.32 -6.72
N THR A 99 3.28 1.96 -7.31
CA THR A 99 3.63 0.55 -7.53
C THR A 99 3.77 -0.20 -6.21
N PHE A 100 4.51 0.37 -5.25
CA PHE A 100 4.71 -0.25 -3.93
C PHE A 100 3.40 -0.35 -3.14
N TYR A 101 2.55 0.67 -3.22
CA TYR A 101 1.23 0.64 -2.61
C TYR A 101 0.38 -0.52 -3.16
N TYR A 102 0.25 -0.64 -4.48
CA TYR A 102 -0.62 -1.68 -5.06
C TYR A 102 -0.08 -3.09 -4.81
N ILE A 103 1.23 -3.30 -4.93
CA ILE A 103 1.83 -4.61 -4.63
C ILE A 103 1.66 -4.94 -3.15
N GLY A 104 1.93 -3.98 -2.26
CA GLY A 104 1.76 -4.14 -0.81
C GLY A 104 0.31 -4.42 -0.42
N LEU A 105 -0.64 -3.70 -1.02
CA LEU A 105 -2.08 -3.92 -0.83
C LEU A 105 -2.51 -5.30 -1.33
N GLY A 106 -2.01 -5.73 -2.50
CA GLY A 106 -2.27 -7.06 -3.04
C GLY A 106 -1.75 -8.16 -2.10
N MET A 107 -0.54 -8.00 -1.57
CA MET A 107 0.03 -8.91 -0.58
C MET A 107 -0.80 -8.94 0.70
N PHE A 108 -1.27 -7.78 1.18
CA PHE A 108 -2.15 -7.70 2.35
C PHE A 108 -3.46 -8.47 2.15
N VAL A 109 -4.13 -8.26 1.02
CA VAL A 109 -5.38 -8.97 0.67
C VAL A 109 -5.14 -10.48 0.53
N ALA A 110 -4.03 -10.88 -0.10
CA ALA A 110 -3.65 -12.30 -0.19
C ALA A 110 -3.41 -12.91 1.20
N GLY A 111 -2.73 -12.18 2.09
CA GLY A 111 -2.53 -12.57 3.48
C GLY A 111 -3.85 -12.78 4.21
N LEU A 112 -4.81 -11.86 4.07
CA LEU A 112 -6.15 -12.01 4.66
C LEU A 112 -6.90 -13.23 4.10
N GLY A 113 -6.80 -13.48 2.78
CA GLY A 113 -7.39 -14.65 2.15
C GLY A 113 -6.87 -15.96 2.72
N LEU A 114 -5.56 -16.02 2.98
CA LEU A 114 -4.90 -17.19 3.55
C LEU A 114 -5.09 -17.33 5.06
N ALA A 115 -5.35 -16.24 5.79
CA ALA A 115 -5.45 -16.25 7.26
C ALA A 115 -6.57 -17.18 7.77
N GLY A 116 -7.68 -17.32 7.05
CA GLY A 116 -8.79 -18.21 7.43
C GLY A 116 -8.38 -19.69 7.51
N TRP A 117 -7.38 -20.11 6.72
CA TRP A 117 -6.87 -21.48 6.71
C TRP A 117 -6.16 -21.85 8.02
N MET A 118 -5.78 -20.87 8.84
CA MET A 118 -5.18 -21.12 10.14
C MET A 118 -6.18 -21.63 11.19
N ARG A 119 -7.48 -21.50 10.95
CA ARG A 119 -8.50 -21.92 11.92
C ARG A 119 -9.19 -23.20 11.51
N ASN A 120 -9.78 -23.23 10.31
CA ASN A 120 -10.40 -24.41 9.74
C ASN A 120 -10.56 -24.27 8.20
N LYS A 121 -10.91 -25.36 7.52
CA LYS A 121 -11.07 -25.38 6.06
C LYS A 121 -12.20 -24.47 5.58
N THR A 122 -13.33 -24.42 6.30
CA THR A 122 -14.50 -23.62 5.92
C THR A 122 -14.19 -22.13 5.91
N LEU A 123 -13.56 -21.62 6.98
CA LEU A 123 -13.13 -20.23 7.06
C LEU A 123 -12.07 -19.92 6.00
N GLY A 124 -11.13 -20.83 5.77
CA GLY A 124 -10.13 -20.68 4.70
C GLY A 124 -10.76 -20.48 3.33
N ILE A 125 -11.77 -21.29 2.97
CA ILE A 125 -12.50 -21.13 1.70
C ILE A 125 -13.20 -19.76 1.65
N VAL A 126 -13.93 -19.41 2.72
CA VAL A 126 -14.69 -18.15 2.77
C VAL A 126 -13.76 -16.94 2.63
N THR A 127 -12.66 -16.86 3.40
CA THR A 127 -11.71 -15.74 3.33
C THR A 127 -11.02 -15.67 1.98
N THR A 128 -10.68 -16.82 1.38
CA THR A 128 -10.05 -16.87 0.05
C THR A 128 -10.99 -16.35 -1.04
N VAL A 129 -12.26 -16.75 -1.04
CA VAL A 129 -13.24 -16.27 -2.01
C VAL A 129 -13.43 -14.76 -1.88
N ILE A 130 -13.57 -14.26 -0.65
CA ILE A 130 -13.67 -12.81 -0.39
C ILE A 130 -12.42 -12.07 -0.88
N ALA A 131 -11.23 -12.60 -0.62
CA ALA A 131 -9.97 -12.01 -1.07
C ALA A 131 -9.82 -12.02 -2.60
N ILE A 132 -10.28 -13.07 -3.29
CA ILE A 132 -10.26 -13.13 -4.76
C ILE A 132 -11.22 -12.12 -5.36
N VAL A 133 -12.45 -12.03 -4.84
CA VAL A 133 -13.45 -11.08 -5.34
C VAL A 133 -13.02 -9.63 -5.06
N GLY A 134 -12.60 -9.34 -3.82
CA GLY A 134 -12.14 -8.01 -3.44
C GLY A 134 -10.84 -7.61 -4.13
N GLY A 135 -9.84 -8.49 -4.15
CA GLY A 135 -8.57 -8.26 -4.82
C GLY A 135 -8.74 -8.15 -6.34
N GLY A 136 -9.58 -8.99 -6.94
CA GLY A 136 -9.94 -8.91 -8.35
C GLY A 136 -10.62 -7.60 -8.71
N PHE A 137 -11.51 -7.10 -7.85
CA PHE A 137 -12.13 -5.78 -8.01
C PHE A 137 -11.11 -4.63 -7.95
N ILE A 138 -10.15 -4.69 -7.01
CA ILE A 138 -9.06 -3.69 -6.91
C ILE A 138 -8.21 -3.71 -8.19
N ILE A 139 -7.83 -4.89 -8.69
CA ILE A 139 -7.04 -5.02 -9.92
C ILE A 139 -7.83 -4.50 -11.13
N ALA A 140 -9.13 -4.84 -11.23
CA ALA A 140 -9.98 -4.37 -12.32
C ALA A 140 -10.11 -2.84 -12.33
N LEU A 141 -10.28 -2.22 -11.16
CA LEU A 141 -10.23 -0.76 -11.03
C LEU A 141 -8.89 -0.19 -11.47
N MET A 142 -7.78 -0.79 -11.04
CA MET A 142 -6.44 -0.34 -11.43
C MET A 142 -6.22 -0.37 -12.94
N LEU A 143 -6.70 -1.41 -13.63
CA LEU A 143 -6.60 -1.53 -15.09
C LEU A 143 -7.51 -0.54 -15.83
N THR A 144 -8.61 -0.12 -15.22
CA THR A 144 -9.58 0.81 -15.83
C THR A 144 -9.15 2.27 -15.68
N ILE A 145 -8.43 2.60 -14.61
CA ILE A 145 -7.97 3.97 -14.30
C ILE A 145 -6.67 4.34 -15.04
N ARG A 146 -5.96 3.34 -15.58
CA ARG A 146 -4.68 3.50 -16.29
C ARG A 146 -4.85 3.97 -17.72
#